data_AF-U7LDC0-F1
#
_entry.id   AF-U7LDC0-F1
#
_cell.length_a   1.000
_cell.length_b   1.000
_cell.length_c   1.000
_cell.angle_alpha   90.00
_cell.angle_beta   90.00
_cell.angle_gamma   90.00
#
_symmetry.space_group_name_H-M   'P 1'
#
loop_
_entity.id
_entity.type
_entity.pdbx_description
1 polymer ?
#
loop_
_entity_poly.entity_id
_entity_poly.type
_entity_poly.pdbx_seq_one_letter_code
_entity_poly.pdbx_strand_id
1 'polypeptide(L)'
;MRKSLTLGGVLLATSLAITGCGSSGGSEKALKNAADEQLEVHTSLLEAAQQHQSGDSKKAEESAHDWVDQANEFQTDYLCKGQRNTVSPDEVVATVQSMNPSDVPSEDELEELRDKKDDAVKDLEESESSSDDEAYVTSDNEEFADYFNTSEIQLKKEDGDWKVCDSSFQLF
;
A
#
# COMPACT_ATOMS: atom_id res chain seq x y z
N MET A 1 -34.07 -38.84 35.42
CA MET A 1 -33.89 -39.16 33.99
C MET A 1 -33.70 -37.87 33.23
N ARG A 2 -32.54 -37.69 32.60
CA ARG A 2 -32.20 -36.51 31.78
C ARG A 2 -32.91 -36.63 30.42
N LYS A 3 -33.54 -35.56 29.95
CA LYS A 3 -33.87 -35.39 28.52
C LYS A 3 -33.28 -34.07 28.04
N SER A 4 -32.42 -34.21 27.06
CA SER A 4 -31.69 -33.17 26.34
C SER A 4 -32.67 -32.28 25.58
N LEU A 5 -32.49 -30.95 25.69
CA LEU A 5 -33.05 -29.99 24.74
C LEU A 5 -31.99 -29.72 23.68
N THR A 6 -32.35 -30.02 22.44
CA THR A 6 -31.56 -29.88 21.23
C THR A 6 -31.27 -28.40 20.95
N LEU A 7 -29.99 -28.07 20.77
CA LEU A 7 -29.55 -26.81 20.17
C LEU A 7 -30.12 -26.71 18.75
N GLY A 8 -31.17 -25.90 18.59
CA GLY A 8 -31.58 -25.34 17.30
C GLY A 8 -30.97 -23.94 17.17
N GLY A 9 -29.65 -23.87 16.96
CA GLY A 9 -28.95 -22.62 16.69
C GLY A 9 -29.37 -22.10 15.32
N VAL A 10 -30.24 -21.10 15.32
CA VAL A 10 -30.47 -20.23 14.18
C VAL A 10 -29.18 -19.42 13.97
N LEU A 11 -28.30 -19.93 13.11
CA LEU A 11 -27.25 -19.12 12.50
C LEU A 11 -27.93 -18.19 11.49
N LEU A 12 -28.46 -17.07 11.99
CA LEU A 12 -28.62 -15.89 11.15
C LEU A 12 -27.20 -15.40 10.89
N ALA A 13 -26.66 -15.87 9.77
CA ALA A 13 -25.52 -15.27 9.13
C ALA A 13 -25.84 -13.80 8.88
N THR A 14 -25.44 -12.94 9.82
CA THR A 14 -25.10 -11.56 9.48
C THR A 14 -23.89 -11.68 8.58
N SER A 15 -24.14 -11.87 7.30
CA SER A 15 -23.25 -11.46 6.24
C SER A 15 -23.01 -9.97 6.45
N LEU A 16 -21.99 -9.67 7.27
CA LEU A 16 -21.20 -8.48 7.11
C LEU A 16 -20.71 -8.57 5.68
N ALA A 17 -21.47 -7.93 4.78
CA ALA A 17 -20.91 -7.42 3.56
C ALA A 17 -19.81 -6.47 4.03
N ILE A 18 -18.60 -7.01 4.13
CA ILE A 18 -17.39 -6.23 4.07
C ILE A 18 -17.51 -5.54 2.72
N THR A 19 -17.96 -4.29 2.73
CA THR A 19 -17.71 -3.34 1.66
C THR A 19 -16.21 -3.05 1.70
N GLY A 20 -15.40 -4.09 1.49
CA GLY A 20 -14.05 -3.93 1.01
C GLY A 20 -14.24 -3.40 -0.40
N CYS A 21 -13.60 -2.28 -0.67
CA CYS A 21 -13.66 -1.58 -1.94
C CYS A 21 -13.08 -2.50 -3.03
N GLY A 22 -13.88 -3.46 -3.51
CA GLY A 22 -13.51 -4.37 -4.56
C GLY A 22 -13.18 -3.54 -5.79
N SER A 23 -11.90 -3.47 -6.11
CA SER A 23 -11.35 -2.67 -7.19
C SER A 23 -11.77 -3.27 -8.53
N SER A 24 -13.02 -3.04 -8.93
CA SER A 24 -13.52 -3.41 -10.26
C SER A 24 -13.01 -2.45 -11.35
N GLY A 25 -11.85 -1.82 -11.14
CA GLY A 25 -11.16 -0.97 -12.11
C GLY A 25 -10.21 -1.79 -12.97
N GLY A 26 -9.90 -1.29 -14.18
CA GLY A 26 -8.80 -1.82 -15.00
C GLY A 26 -7.45 -1.74 -14.28
N SER A 27 -6.42 -2.31 -14.89
CA SER A 27 -5.08 -2.37 -14.28
C SER A 27 -4.50 -0.97 -14.04
N GLU A 28 -4.86 0.03 -14.85
CA GLU A 28 -4.41 1.42 -14.70
C GLU A 28 -4.95 2.04 -13.41
N LYS A 29 -6.23 1.79 -13.10
CA LYS A 29 -6.84 2.26 -11.85
C LYS A 29 -6.23 1.55 -10.63
N ALA A 30 -5.92 0.25 -10.77
CA ALA A 30 -5.26 -0.49 -9.70
C ALA A 30 -3.85 0.06 -9.43
N LEU A 31 -3.07 0.38 -10.48
CA LEU A 31 -1.77 1.02 -10.34
C LEU A 31 -1.87 2.38 -9.64
N LYS A 32 -2.82 3.22 -10.07
CA LYS A 32 -3.05 4.52 -9.45
C LYS A 32 -3.37 4.40 -7.95
N ASN A 33 -4.32 3.53 -7.59
CA ASN A 33 -4.68 3.31 -6.19
C ASN A 33 -3.48 2.79 -5.37
N ALA A 34 -2.67 1.89 -5.94
CA ALA A 34 -1.46 1.41 -5.28
C ALA A 34 -0.46 2.55 -5.04
N ALA A 35 -0.27 3.46 -6.00
CA ALA A 35 0.64 4.59 -5.86
C ALA A 35 0.14 5.62 -4.81
N ASP A 36 -1.17 5.85 -4.77
CA ASP A 36 -1.82 6.69 -3.76
C ASP A 36 -1.58 6.11 -2.35
N GLU A 37 -1.87 4.82 -2.16
CA GLU A 37 -1.72 4.15 -0.86
C GLU A 37 -0.24 4.03 -0.45
N GLN A 38 0.67 3.74 -1.38
CA GLN A 38 2.10 3.66 -1.09
C GLN A 38 2.62 4.99 -0.51
N LEU A 39 2.19 6.12 -1.10
CA LEU A 39 2.59 7.44 -0.63
C LEU A 39 2.00 7.77 0.75
N GLU A 40 0.76 7.35 1.02
CA GLU A 40 0.15 7.48 2.35
C GLU A 40 0.93 6.69 3.40
N VAL A 41 1.17 5.40 3.15
CA VAL A 41 1.98 4.53 4.01
C VAL A 41 3.36 5.16 4.23
N HIS A 42 4.06 5.61 3.18
CA HIS A 42 5.37 6.23 3.33
C HIS A 42 5.32 7.50 4.19
N THR A 43 4.31 8.36 3.98
CA THR A 43 4.14 9.61 4.73
C THR A 43 3.91 9.32 6.22
N SER A 44 3.10 8.33 6.57
CA SER A 44 2.84 7.97 7.98
C SER A 44 4.10 7.50 8.71
N LEU A 45 5.05 6.85 8.03
CA LEU A 45 6.35 6.52 8.65
C LEU A 45 7.18 7.77 8.95
N LEU A 46 7.20 8.71 8.02
CA LEU A 46 7.92 9.97 8.18
C LEU A 46 7.30 10.80 9.32
N GLU A 47 5.98 10.79 9.46
CA GLU A 47 5.30 11.41 10.62
C GLU A 47 5.72 10.75 11.93
N ALA A 48 5.85 9.42 11.99
CA ALA A 48 6.38 8.73 13.17
C ALA A 48 7.81 9.18 13.50
N ALA A 49 8.67 9.32 12.48
CA ALA A 49 10.03 9.84 12.64
C ALA A 49 10.05 11.30 13.15
N GLN A 50 9.20 12.17 12.61
CA GLN A 50 9.04 13.56 13.07
C GLN A 50 8.59 13.61 14.54
N GLN A 51 7.63 12.77 14.93
CA GLN A 51 7.18 12.69 16.32
C GLN A 51 8.33 12.28 17.24
N HIS A 52 9.16 11.32 16.83
CA HIS A 52 10.34 10.92 17.61
C HIS A 52 11.31 12.08 17.80
N GLN A 53 11.64 12.78 16.71
CA GLN A 53 12.56 13.91 16.71
C GLN A 53 12.04 15.12 17.51
N SER A 54 10.72 15.28 17.59
CA SER A 54 10.09 16.30 18.44
C SER A 54 10.13 15.96 19.94
N GLY A 55 10.62 14.77 20.30
CA GLY A 55 10.76 14.29 21.67
C GLY A 55 9.59 13.46 22.19
N ASP A 56 8.59 13.16 21.35
CA ASP A 56 7.45 12.32 21.71
C ASP A 56 7.72 10.85 21.32
N SER A 57 8.71 10.24 21.97
CA SER A 57 9.15 8.88 21.64
C SER A 57 8.06 7.83 21.83
N LYS A 58 7.14 8.02 22.78
CA LYS A 58 6.03 7.07 23.02
C LYS A 58 5.04 7.09 21.86
N LYS A 59 4.65 8.29 21.41
CA LYS A 59 3.74 8.42 20.28
C LYS A 59 4.38 7.94 18.98
N ALA A 60 5.66 8.21 18.79
CA ALA A 60 6.41 7.70 17.64
C ALA A 60 6.46 6.17 17.59
N GLU A 61 6.64 5.50 18.74
CA GLU A 61 6.58 4.03 18.82
C GLU A 61 5.17 3.53 18.46
N GLU A 62 4.11 4.13 19.04
CA GLU A 62 2.72 3.80 18.69
C GLU A 62 2.45 3.97 17.18
N SER A 63 2.87 5.09 16.58
CA SER A 63 2.73 5.33 15.14
C SER A 63 3.56 4.37 14.29
N ALA A 64 4.73 3.93 14.75
CA ALA A 64 5.51 2.90 14.06
C ALA A 64 4.81 1.54 14.08
N HIS A 65 4.13 1.19 15.17
CA HIS A 65 3.29 -0.02 15.23
C HIS A 65 2.08 0.08 14.29
N ASP A 66 1.35 1.21 14.32
CA ASP A 66 0.21 1.44 13.42
C ASP A 66 0.64 1.40 11.95
N TRP A 67 1.83 1.94 11.65
CA TRP A 67 2.42 1.88 10.31
C TRP A 67 2.66 0.44 9.84
N VAL A 68 3.11 -0.46 10.71
CA VAL A 68 3.34 -1.87 10.34
C VAL A 68 2.03 -2.53 9.90
N ASP A 69 0.93 -2.25 10.59
CA ASP A 69 -0.38 -2.76 10.23
C ASP A 69 -0.81 -2.23 8.85
N GLN A 70 -0.67 -0.92 8.62
CA GLN A 70 -0.95 -0.27 7.33
C GLN A 70 -0.08 -0.84 6.19
N ALA A 71 1.23 -1.00 6.44
CA ALA A 71 2.16 -1.54 5.46
C ALA A 71 1.80 -2.99 5.08
N ASN A 72 1.42 -3.82 6.04
CA ASN A 72 1.00 -5.20 5.76
C ASN A 72 -0.34 -5.28 5.02
N GLU A 73 -1.27 -4.36 5.31
CA GLU A 73 -2.54 -4.21 4.57
C GLU A 73 -2.28 -3.78 3.12
N PHE A 74 -1.51 -2.71 2.91
CA PHE A 74 -1.09 -2.24 1.58
C PHE A 74 -0.46 -3.37 0.76
N GLN A 75 0.50 -4.11 1.34
CA GLN A 75 1.16 -5.21 0.63
C GLN A 75 0.18 -6.33 0.26
N THR A 76 -0.82 -6.60 1.10
CA THR A 76 -1.84 -7.62 0.83
C THR A 76 -2.82 -7.17 -0.27
N ASP A 77 -3.18 -5.90 -0.25
CA ASP A 77 -4.22 -5.32 -1.09
C ASP A 77 -3.70 -4.90 -2.47
N TYR A 78 -2.44 -4.51 -2.57
CA TYR A 78 -1.91 -3.95 -3.81
C TYR A 78 -0.77 -4.75 -4.41
N LEU A 79 -0.01 -5.54 -3.65
CA LEU A 79 1.18 -6.22 -4.19
C LEU A 79 0.94 -7.69 -4.50
N CYS A 80 1.58 -8.15 -5.58
CA CYS A 80 1.65 -9.57 -5.90
C CYS A 80 2.34 -10.33 -4.78
N LYS A 81 1.93 -11.58 -4.51
CA LYS A 81 2.49 -12.39 -3.40
C LYS A 81 4.02 -12.47 -3.39
N GLY A 82 4.65 -12.46 -4.57
CA GLY A 82 6.11 -12.49 -4.72
C GLY A 82 6.84 -11.19 -4.37
N GLN A 83 6.14 -10.06 -4.27
CA GLN A 83 6.70 -8.74 -3.95
C GLN A 83 6.50 -8.34 -2.48
N ARG A 84 5.82 -9.17 -1.68
CA ARG A 84 5.52 -8.85 -0.28
C ARG A 84 6.68 -9.21 0.63
N ASN A 85 7.07 -8.27 1.48
CA ASN A 85 8.03 -8.44 2.56
C ASN A 85 7.31 -8.37 3.91
N THR A 86 7.63 -9.29 4.81
CA THR A 86 7.13 -9.20 6.19
C THR A 86 7.88 -8.09 6.90
N VAL A 87 7.14 -7.16 7.51
CA VAL A 87 7.75 -6.07 8.26
C VAL A 87 7.58 -6.30 9.75
N SER A 88 8.68 -6.18 10.51
CA SER A 88 8.71 -6.35 11.96
C SER A 88 8.51 -5.01 12.67
N PRO A 89 7.60 -4.92 13.67
CA PRO A 89 7.46 -3.69 14.46
C PRO A 89 8.75 -3.24 15.13
N ASP A 90 9.54 -4.16 15.68
CA ASP A 90 10.80 -3.81 16.35
C ASP A 90 11.82 -3.18 15.37
N GLU A 91 11.84 -3.65 14.11
CA GLU A 91 12.73 -3.12 13.07
C GLU A 91 12.28 -1.74 12.61
N VAL A 92 10.96 -1.52 12.48
CA VAL A 92 10.40 -0.21 12.10
C VAL A 92 10.61 0.81 13.21
N VAL A 93 10.36 0.43 14.48
CA VAL A 93 10.62 1.31 15.63
C VAL A 93 12.10 1.71 15.66
N ALA A 94 13.02 0.76 15.49
CA ALA A 94 14.45 1.06 15.41
C ALA A 94 14.77 2.00 14.24
N THR A 95 14.14 1.80 13.08
CA THR A 95 14.30 2.65 11.89
C THR A 95 13.86 4.09 12.18
N VAL A 96 12.64 4.27 12.67
CA VAL A 96 12.05 5.57 13.08
C VAL A 96 12.95 6.31 14.08
N GLN A 97 13.47 5.59 15.07
CA GLN A 97 14.34 6.16 16.10
C GLN A 97 15.74 6.52 15.59
N SER A 98 16.19 5.87 14.51
CA SER A 98 17.52 6.09 13.91
C SER A 98 17.54 7.10 12.77
N MET A 99 16.37 7.50 12.26
CA MET A 99 16.24 8.40 11.12
C MET A 99 16.72 9.80 11.48
N ASN A 100 17.67 10.35 10.71
CA ASN A 100 18.16 11.70 11.00
C ASN A 100 17.10 12.73 10.58
N PRO A 101 17.03 13.90 11.26
CA PRO A 101 16.13 14.98 10.84
C PRO A 101 16.34 15.48 9.42
N SER A 102 17.57 15.36 8.88
CA SER A 102 17.87 15.69 7.48
C SER A 102 17.30 14.70 6.47
N ASP A 103 16.96 13.49 6.92
CA ASP A 103 16.47 12.40 6.07
C ASP A 103 14.93 12.40 6.03
N VAL A 104 14.29 13.24 6.85
CA VAL A 104 12.85 13.44 6.87
C VAL A 104 12.52 14.63 5.96
N PRO A 105 11.78 14.42 4.86
CA PRO A 105 11.33 15.50 4.00
C PRO A 105 10.53 16.55 4.76
N SER A 106 10.73 17.81 4.36
CA SER A 106 9.86 18.93 4.75
C SER A 106 8.46 18.81 4.15
N GLU A 107 7.52 19.61 4.63
CA GLU A 107 6.15 19.65 4.10
C GLU A 107 6.13 20.01 2.60
N ASP A 108 6.96 20.97 2.19
CA ASP A 108 7.11 21.38 0.79
C ASP A 108 7.65 20.22 -0.07
N GLU A 109 8.64 19.46 0.43
CA GLU A 109 9.17 18.28 -0.28
C GLU A 109 8.14 17.14 -0.36
N LEU A 110 7.29 16.97 0.65
CA LEU A 110 6.18 16.01 0.61
C LEU A 110 5.09 16.43 -0.39
N GLU A 111 4.81 17.72 -0.52
CA GLU A 111 3.91 18.25 -1.55
C GLU A 111 4.48 18.01 -2.95
N GLU A 112 5.78 18.29 -3.18
CA GLU A 112 6.44 17.99 -4.45
C GLU A 112 6.40 16.49 -4.79
N LEU A 113 6.56 15.60 -3.80
CA LEU A 113 6.44 14.15 -4.01
C LEU A 113 5.01 13.73 -4.38
N ARG A 114 3.99 14.36 -3.79
CA ARG A 114 2.57 14.13 -4.14
C ARG A 114 2.28 14.58 -5.56
N ASP A 115 2.74 15.76 -5.94
CA ASP A 115 2.57 16.29 -7.29
C ASP A 115 3.25 15.40 -8.33
N LYS A 116 4.49 14.97 -8.08
CA LYS A 116 5.19 14.01 -8.96
C LYS A 116 4.44 12.69 -9.10
N LYS A 117 3.95 12.13 -8.01
CA LYS A 117 3.13 10.92 -8.04
C LYS A 117 1.86 11.16 -8.86
N ASP A 118 1.16 12.27 -8.64
CA ASP A 118 -0.07 12.62 -9.36
C ASP A 118 0.19 12.83 -10.85
N ASP A 119 1.33 13.40 -11.23
CA ASP A 119 1.76 13.52 -12.62
C ASP A 119 2.13 12.16 -13.22
N ALA A 120 2.91 11.34 -12.51
CA ALA A 120 3.32 10.01 -12.95
C ALA A 120 2.14 9.09 -13.25
N VAL A 121 1.04 9.18 -12.50
CA VAL A 121 -0.16 8.35 -12.71
C VAL A 121 -1.20 8.99 -13.63
N LYS A 122 -0.84 10.05 -14.38
CA LYS A 122 -1.67 10.58 -15.47
C LYS A 122 -1.47 9.77 -16.75
N ASP A 123 -2.55 9.72 -17.54
CA ASP A 123 -2.56 9.15 -18.88
C ASP A 123 -1.94 7.73 -18.94
N LEU A 124 -2.22 6.94 -17.90
CA LEU A 124 -1.85 5.54 -17.85
C LEU A 124 -2.56 4.75 -18.94
N GLU A 125 -1.84 3.88 -19.61
CA GLU A 125 -2.35 3.01 -20.67
C GLU A 125 -1.85 1.58 -20.49
N GLU A 126 -2.69 0.60 -20.84
CA GLU A 126 -2.28 -0.79 -20.99
C GLU A 126 -1.51 -1.00 -22.30
N SER A 127 -0.31 -1.58 -22.21
CA SER A 127 0.50 -2.01 -23.34
C SER A 127 -0.22 -3.11 -24.14
N GLU A 128 0.07 -3.20 -25.45
CA GLU A 128 -0.49 -4.21 -26.36
C GLU A 128 -0.14 -5.66 -25.94
N SER A 129 0.86 -5.83 -25.06
CA SER A 129 1.25 -7.13 -24.52
C SER A 129 0.36 -7.61 -23.37
N SER A 130 -0.62 -6.79 -22.95
CA SER A 130 -1.55 -7.11 -21.86
C SER A 130 -2.56 -8.20 -22.26
N SER A 131 -3.07 -8.89 -21.25
CA SER A 131 -4.02 -9.99 -21.34
C SER A 131 -5.03 -9.91 -20.19
N ASP A 132 -6.03 -10.78 -20.18
CA ASP A 132 -7.09 -10.75 -19.17
C ASP A 132 -6.60 -10.86 -17.72
N ASP A 133 -5.48 -11.56 -17.48
CA ASP A 133 -4.95 -11.86 -16.13
C ASP A 133 -3.57 -11.23 -15.85
N GLU A 134 -2.96 -10.60 -16.85
CA GLU A 134 -1.63 -9.98 -16.75
C GLU A 134 -1.59 -8.74 -17.64
N ALA A 135 -1.31 -7.59 -17.04
CA ALA A 135 -1.27 -6.30 -17.70
C ALA A 135 0.09 -5.64 -17.49
N TYR A 136 0.42 -4.78 -18.43
CA TYR A 136 1.64 -3.98 -18.43
C TYR A 136 1.22 -2.54 -18.63
N VAL A 137 1.32 -1.72 -17.58
CA VAL A 137 0.85 -0.34 -17.59
C VAL A 137 2.04 0.60 -17.81
N THR A 138 1.87 1.53 -18.75
CA THR A 138 2.87 2.53 -19.15
C THR A 138 2.22 3.92 -19.16
N SER A 139 3.03 4.96 -19.32
CA SER A 139 2.57 6.32 -19.64
C SER A 139 3.61 7.01 -20.53
N ASP A 140 3.16 7.85 -21.44
CA ASP A 140 4.01 8.76 -22.22
C ASP A 140 4.44 10.00 -21.38
N ASN A 141 3.94 10.14 -20.15
CA ASN A 141 4.36 11.19 -19.23
C ASN A 141 5.81 10.93 -18.77
N GLU A 142 6.66 11.95 -18.87
CA GLU A 142 8.06 11.88 -18.45
C GLU A 142 8.23 11.55 -16.96
N GLU A 143 7.29 11.97 -16.12
CA GLU A 143 7.31 11.71 -14.68
C GLU A 143 7.03 10.24 -14.34
N PHE A 144 6.43 9.44 -15.23
CA PHE A 144 6.17 8.02 -14.96
C PHE A 144 7.47 7.24 -14.74
N ALA A 145 8.40 7.38 -15.70
CA ALA A 145 9.67 6.68 -15.64
C ALA A 145 10.56 7.20 -14.50
N ASP A 146 10.49 8.50 -14.20
CA ASP A 146 11.24 9.11 -13.11
C ASP A 146 10.70 8.70 -11.73
N TYR A 147 9.38 8.62 -11.56
CA TYR A 147 8.76 8.23 -10.29
C TYR A 147 8.90 6.73 -10.00
N PHE A 148 8.58 5.87 -10.96
CA PHE A 148 8.62 4.41 -10.76
C PHE A 148 9.99 3.79 -11.03
N ASN A 149 10.94 4.56 -11.59
CA ASN A 149 12.24 4.06 -12.03
C ASN A 149 12.13 2.88 -13.04
N THR A 150 11.06 2.89 -13.83
CA THR A 150 10.78 1.94 -14.93
C THR A 150 9.80 2.57 -15.91
N SER A 151 9.88 2.20 -17.18
CA SER A 151 8.94 2.68 -18.20
C SER A 151 7.65 1.86 -18.27
N GLU A 152 7.57 0.75 -17.54
CA GLU A 152 6.41 -0.15 -17.56
C GLU A 152 6.28 -0.85 -16.20
N ILE A 153 5.05 -0.94 -15.69
CA ILE A 153 4.72 -1.63 -14.44
C ILE A 153 3.87 -2.85 -14.76
N GLN A 154 4.32 -4.02 -14.28
CA GLN A 154 3.57 -5.26 -14.41
C GLN A 154 2.48 -5.34 -13.34
N LEU A 155 1.26 -5.68 -13.74
CA LEU A 155 0.17 -6.07 -12.86
C LEU A 155 -0.34 -7.47 -13.21
N LYS A 156 -0.75 -8.23 -12.19
CA LYS A 156 -1.37 -9.56 -12.36
C LYS A 156 -2.64 -9.68 -11.55
N LYS A 157 -3.63 -10.39 -12.09
CA LYS A 157 -4.80 -10.77 -11.30
C LYS A 157 -4.43 -11.89 -10.34
N GLU A 158 -4.54 -11.61 -9.05
CA GLU A 158 -4.47 -12.61 -7.99
C GLU A 158 -5.79 -12.60 -7.23
N ASP A 159 -6.41 -13.77 -7.11
CA ASP A 159 -7.70 -13.94 -6.41
C ASP A 159 -8.84 -13.04 -6.94
N GLY A 160 -8.73 -12.60 -8.20
CA GLY A 160 -9.71 -11.76 -8.90
C GLY A 160 -9.37 -10.26 -8.92
N ASP A 161 -8.38 -9.83 -8.14
CA ASP A 161 -7.96 -8.43 -8.03
C ASP A 161 -6.62 -8.18 -8.74
N TRP A 162 -6.48 -7.03 -9.38
CA TRP A 162 -5.20 -6.60 -9.94
C TRP A 162 -4.21 -6.25 -8.83
N LYS A 163 -3.01 -6.83 -8.90
CA LYS A 163 -1.89 -6.61 -7.99
C LYS A 163 -0.66 -6.16 -8.76
N VAL A 164 0.09 -5.22 -8.20
CA VAL A 164 1.35 -4.72 -8.72
C VAL A 164 2.47 -5.73 -8.45
N CYS A 165 3.18 -6.10 -9.51
CA CYS A 165 4.23 -7.11 -9.51
C CYS A 165 5.62 -6.48 -9.69
N ASP A 166 5.79 -5.21 -9.30
CA ASP A 166 7.04 -4.45 -9.48
C ASP A 166 7.72 -4.11 -8.15
N SER A 167 9.05 -4.06 -8.16
CA SER A 167 9.85 -3.77 -6.96
C SER A 167 9.80 -2.31 -6.51
N SER A 168 9.42 -1.38 -7.39
CA SER A 168 9.23 0.05 -7.04
C SER A 168 8.20 0.28 -5.94
N PHE A 169 7.32 -0.70 -5.71
CA PHE A 169 6.31 -0.69 -4.66
C PHE A 169 6.70 -1.43 -3.37
N GLN A 170 7.87 -2.07 -3.33
CA GLN A 170 8.32 -2.76 -2.12
C GLN A 170 8.59 -1.77 -0.99
N LEU A 171 8.10 -2.11 0.19
CA LEU A 171 8.38 -1.39 1.43
C LEU A 171 9.54 -2.10 2.13
N PHE A 172 10.72 -1.48 2.14
CA PHE A 172 11.98 -1.95 2.76
C PHE A 172 12.61 -3.22 2.16
#